data_AF-A0A842TRJ1-F1
#
_entry.id   AF-A0A842TRJ1-F1
#
_cell.length_a   1.000
_cell.length_b   1.000
_cell.length_c   1.000
_cell.angle_alpha   90.00
_cell.angle_beta   90.00
_cell.angle_gamma   90.00
#
_symmetry.space_group_name_H-M   'P 1'
#
loop_
_entity.id
_entity.type
_entity.pdbx_description
1 polymer ?
#
loop_
_entity_poly.entity_id
_entity_poly.type
_entity_poly.pdbx_seq_one_letter_code
_entity_poly.pdbx_strand_id
1 'polypeptide(L)' 'MNKIELPEYDNLNPLIKKFEGKNIKIKYNRSGKETNHKGKLLNVKHGGFVLETNKLRKLFDYTNNILSLEVEE' A
#
# COMPACT_ATOMS: atom_id res chain seq x y z
N MET A 1 4.15 0.98 -20.29
CA MET A 1 3.89 1.14 -18.84
C MET A 1 2.68 0.29 -18.48
N ASN A 2 2.80 -0.64 -17.52
CA ASN A 2 1.67 -1.45 -17.04
C ASN A 2 1.03 -0.76 -15.82
N LYS A 3 -0.16 -0.19 -16.01
CA LYS A 3 -1.00 0.33 -14.92
C LYS A 3 -1.98 -0.77 -14.55
N ILE A 4 -1.90 -1.30 -13.32
CA ILE A 4 -2.86 -2.29 -12.81
C ILE A 4 -3.97 -1.52 -12.11
N GLU A 5 -5.20 -1.61 -12.63
CA GLU A 5 -6.40 -1.14 -11.94
C GLU A 5 -6.70 -2.15 -10.82
N LEU A 6 -6.73 -1.66 -9.57
CA LEU A 6 -6.82 -2.52 -8.41
C LEU A 6 -8.27 -3.02 -8.27
N PRO A 7 -8.53 -4.35 -8.28
CA PRO A 7 -9.87 -4.87 -8.08
C PRO A 7 -10.34 -4.60 -6.64
N GLU A 8 -11.62 -4.85 -6.37
CA GLU A 8 -12.17 -4.77 -5.01
C GLU A 8 -11.30 -5.49 -3.97
N TYR A 9 -11.31 -4.89 -2.79
CA TYR A 9 -10.66 -5.20 -1.52
C TYR A 9 -9.95 -6.57 -1.36
N ASP A 10 -10.62 -7.68 -1.64
CA ASP A 10 -10.11 -9.05 -1.48
C ASP A 10 -8.88 -9.37 -2.37
N ASN A 11 -8.72 -8.68 -3.50
CA ASN A 11 -7.62 -8.95 -4.43
C ASN A 11 -6.33 -8.14 -4.13
N LEU A 12 -6.40 -7.13 -3.25
CA LEU A 12 -5.26 -6.28 -2.90
C LEU A 12 -4.24 -6.99 -2.01
N ASN A 13 -4.71 -7.75 -1.05
CA ASN A 13 -3.87 -8.42 -0.05
C ASN A 13 -2.82 -9.36 -0.69
N PRO A 14 -3.18 -10.34 -1.56
CA PRO A 14 -2.19 -11.21 -2.18
C PRO A 14 -1.23 -10.48 -3.12
N LEU A 15 -1.64 -9.36 -3.73
CA LEU A 15 -0.77 -8.54 -4.57
C LEU A 15 0.27 -7.79 -3.74
N ILE A 16 -0.19 -7.11 -2.69
CA ILE A 16 0.66 -6.30 -1.81
C ILE A 16 1.64 -7.20 -1.04
N LYS A 17 1.19 -8.39 -0.62
CA LYS A 17 2.03 -9.38 0.06
C LYS A 17 3.26 -9.81 -0.75
N LYS A 18 3.18 -9.82 -2.08
CA LYS A 18 4.33 -10.14 -2.95
C LYS A 18 5.45 -9.10 -2.88
N PHE A 19 5.14 -7.89 -2.41
CA PHE A 19 6.09 -6.79 -2.28
C PHE A 19 6.59 -6.63 -0.84
N GLU A 20 6.24 -7.54 0.08
CA GLU A 20 6.72 -7.50 1.45
C GLU A 20 8.26 -7.53 1.47
N GLY A 21 8.85 -6.63 2.24
CA GLY A 21 10.29 -6.36 2.27
C GLY A 21 10.78 -5.36 1.22
N LYS A 22 10.00 -5.01 0.19
CA LYS A 22 10.36 -4.01 -0.82
C LYS A 22 9.96 -2.59 -0.41
N ASN A 23 10.61 -1.59 -1.01
CA ASN A 23 10.16 -0.21 -0.92
C ASN A 23 9.01 0.01 -1.88
N ILE A 24 7.91 0.56 -1.37
CA ILE A 24 6.74 0.88 -2.17
C ILE A 24 6.28 2.30 -1.88
N LYS A 25 5.59 2.86 -2.87
CA LYS A 25 4.85 4.10 -2.77
C LYS A 25 3.38 3.80 -3.02
N ILE A 26 2.55 4.11 -2.04
CA ILE A 26 1.10 3.96 -2.10
C ILE A 26 0.46 5.32 -2.28
N LYS A 27 -0.59 5.37 -3.11
CA LYS A 27 -1.51 6.50 -3.22
C LYS A 27 -2.85 6.07 -2.65
N TYR A 28 -3.39 6.86 -1.73
CA TYR A 28 -4.67 6.57 -1.08
C TYR A 28 -5.47 7.85 -0.89
N ASN A 29 -6.80 7.72 -0.83
CA ASN A 29 -7.68 8.85 -0.55
C ASN A 29 -7.87 8.99 0.97
N ARG A 30 -7.41 10.11 1.52
CA ARG A 30 -7.63 10.48 2.93
C ARG A 30 -8.62 11.63 3.00
N SER A 31 -9.84 11.35 3.44
CA SER A 31 -10.89 12.37 3.65
C SER A 31 -11.17 13.23 2.40
N GLY A 32 -11.21 12.60 1.22
CA GLY A 32 -11.45 13.29 -0.05
C GLY A 32 -10.20 13.87 -0.72
N LYS A 33 -9.00 13.69 -0.13
CA LYS A 33 -7.73 14.16 -0.69
C LYS A 33 -6.80 13.01 -1.02
N GLU A 34 -6.28 13.01 -2.26
CA GLU A 34 -5.23 12.09 -2.67
C GLU A 34 -3.94 12.34 -1.88
N THR A 35 -3.49 11.33 -1.16
CA THR A 35 -2.26 11.37 -0.37
C THR A 35 -1.33 10.28 -0.83
N ASN A 36 -0.05 10.62 -1.00
CA ASN A 36 1.01 9.66 -1.30
C ASN A 36 1.80 9.33 -0.04
N HIS A 37 2.20 8.08 0.13
CA HIS A 37 3.09 7.66 1.19
C HIS A 37 4.09 6.63 0.65
N LYS A 38 5.37 6.78 1.00
CA LYS A 38 6.43 5.87 0.59
C LYS A 38 7.13 5.27 1.80
N GLY A 39 7.47 4.00 1.72
CA GLY A 39 8.14 3.29 2.80
C GLY A 39 8.41 1.84 2.45
N LYS A 40 9.15 1.17 3.33
CA LYS A 40 9.41 -0.26 3.23
C LYS A 40 8.18 -1.03 3.71
N LEU A 41 7.66 -1.92 2.89
CA LEU A 41 6.56 -2.80 3.27
C LEU A 41 7.09 -3.88 4.22
N LEU A 42 6.54 -4.02 5.42
CA LEU A 42 7.07 -4.94 6.43
C LEU A 42 6.15 -6.10 6.80
N ASN A 43 4.84 -5.86 6.86
CA ASN A 43 3.90 -6.87 7.35
C ASN A 43 2.54 -6.68 6.68
N VAL A 44 2.14 -7.65 5.86
CA VAL A 44 0.86 -7.64 5.14
C VAL A 44 -0.11 -8.66 5.77
N LYS A 45 -1.24 -8.17 6.27
CA LYS A 45 -2.30 -8.94 6.94
C LYS A 45 -3.64 -8.77 6.24
N HIS A 46 -4.60 -9.60 6.62
CA HIS A 46 -5.95 -9.62 6.02
C HIS A 46 -6.65 -8.25 6.02
N GLY A 47 -6.45 -7.42 7.05
CA GLY A 47 -7.05 -6.08 7.15
C GLY A 47 -6.23 -4.93 6.55
N GLY A 48 -4.94 -5.14 6.26
CA GLY A 48 -4.06 -4.05 5.87
C GLY A 48 -2.58 -4.41 5.95
N PHE A 49 -1.72 -3.40 5.89
CA PHE A 49 -0.28 -3.61 5.92
C PHE A 49 0.47 -2.49 6.64
N VAL A 50 1.71 -2.78 7.04
CA VAL A 50 2.59 -1.81 7.71
C VAL A 50 3.66 -1.31 6.75
N LEU A 51 3.76 0.01 6.62
CA LEU A 51 4.88 0.68 5.97
C LEU A 51 5.82 1.30 7.00
N GLU A 52 7.11 1.15 6.77
CA GLU A 52 8.16 1.80 7.56
C GLU A 52 8.83 2.91 6.75
N THR A 53 8.81 4.12 7.29
CA THR A 53 9.42 5.31 6.68
C THR A 53 10.27 6.00 7.73
N ASN A 54 11.58 6.16 7.51
CA ASN A 54 12.48 6.84 8.45
C ASN A 54 12.39 6.30 9.89
N LYS A 55 12.35 4.97 10.07
CA LYS A 55 12.15 4.27 11.37
C LYS A 55 10.78 4.48 12.04
N LEU A 56 9.84 5.18 11.39
CA LEU A 56 8.46 5.28 11.83
C LEU A 56 7.63 4.22 11.10
N ARG A 57 6.80 3.49 11.84
CA ARG A 57 5.91 2.46 11.30
C ARG A 57 4.48 2.98 11.28
N LYS A 58 3.80 2.81 10.15
CA LYS A 58 2.42 3.24 9.96
C LYS A 58 1.58 2.10 9.39
N LEU A 59 0.46 1.81 10.07
CA LEU A 59 -0.53 0.85 9.61
C LEU A 59 -1.42 1.50 8.56
N PHE A 60 -1.64 0.77 7.46
CA PHE A 60 -2.56 1.10 6.38
C PHE A 60 -3.59 -0.01 6.28
N ASP A 61 -4.77 0.24 6.81
CA ASP A 61 -5.93 -0.60 6.52
C ASP A 61 -6.37 -0.40 5.07
N TYR A 62 -6.80 -1.49 4.45
CA TYR A 62 -7.35 -1.48 3.10
C TYR A 62 -8.60 -0.59 2.98
N THR A 63 -9.22 -0.20 4.12
CA THR A 63 -10.45 0.61 4.20
C THR A 63 -10.15 2.03 3.76
N ASN A 64 -8.88 2.42 3.85
CA ASN A 64 -8.35 3.66 3.35
C ASN A 64 -8.19 3.59 1.84
N ASN A 65 -9.29 3.55 1.07
CA ASN A 65 -9.39 3.78 -0.38
C ASN A 65 -8.02 3.86 -1.10
N ILE A 66 -7.33 2.73 -1.23
CA ILE A 66 -6.01 2.68 -1.85
C ILE A 66 -6.24 2.81 -3.35
N LEU A 67 -5.72 3.88 -3.93
CA LEU A 67 -5.92 4.24 -5.32
C LEU A 67 -4.89 3.55 -6.23
N SER A 68 -3.63 3.47 -5.78
CA SER A 68 -2.56 2.81 -6.53
C SER A 68 -1.38 2.41 -5.64
N LEU A 69 -0.59 1.45 -6.11
CA LEU A 69 0.68 1.06 -5.52
C LEU A 69 1.76 1.04 -6.62
N GLU A 70 2.92 1.62 -6.30
CA GLU A 70 4.13 1.63 -7.13
C GLU A 70 5.25 0.96 -6.32
N VAL A 71 5.97 0.01 -6.89
CA VAL A 71 7.14 -0.61 -6.25
C VAL A 71 8.38 0.14 -6.71
N GLU A 72 9.17 0.63 -5.75
CA GLU A 72 10.48 1.22 -6.03
C GLU A 72 11.52 0.09 -5.97
N GLU A 73 11.89 -0.46 -7.13
CA GLU A 73 13.03 -1.39 -7.30
C GLU A 73 14.35 -0.65 -7.46
#